data_AF-A0A521X6Y6-F1
#
_entry.id   AF-A0A521X6Y6-F1
#
_cell.length_a   1.000
_cell.length_b   1.000
_cell.length_c   1.000
_cell.angle_alpha   90.00
_cell.angle_beta   90.00
_cell.angle_gamma   90.00
#
_symmetry.space_group_name_H-M   'P 1'
#
loop_
_entity.id
_entity.type
_entity.pdbx_description
1 polymer ?
#
loop_
_entity_poly.entity_id
_entity_poly.type
_entity_poly.pdbx_seq_one_letter_code
_entity_poly.pdbx_strand_id
1 'polypeptide(L)'
;MNMKIRAIIKKLSNPRVRRRLKIGITVYAGMIILGLISKLVYDIGYFNAQSLKNDKNAELSITHPVLTMESAQRIVSGALKEDPTNPKTIVDQVINDNQKLSTIIIENNKLKKIAWIIDMRLFFTGDLFNNEGYNLTEGIEHQHNINRGDH
;
A
#
# COMPACT_ATOMS: atom_id res chain seq x y z
N MET A 1 61.40 12.36 -21.40
CA MET A 1 60.86 11.41 -20.41
C MET A 1 61.22 11.90 -19.01
N ASN A 2 60.22 12.22 -18.18
CA ASN A 2 60.40 12.94 -16.91
C ASN A 2 61.28 12.13 -15.92
N MET A 3 62.21 12.77 -15.19
CA MET A 3 63.21 12.07 -14.34
C MET A 3 62.56 11.14 -13.29
N LYS A 4 61.38 11.53 -12.80
CA LYS A 4 60.53 10.76 -11.89
C LYS A 4 60.02 9.45 -12.51
N ILE A 5 59.64 9.48 -13.80
CA ILE A 5 59.17 8.30 -14.55
C ILE A 5 60.32 7.30 -14.74
N ARG A 6 61.53 7.80 -15.00
CA ARG A 6 62.73 6.96 -15.15
C ARG A 6 63.09 6.22 -13.86
N ALA A 7 62.95 6.87 -12.70
CA ALA A 7 63.17 6.25 -11.40
C ALA A 7 62.13 5.14 -11.09
N ILE A 8 60.87 5.36 -11.46
CA ILE A 8 59.79 4.37 -11.32
C ILE A 8 60.06 3.14 -12.19
N ILE A 9 60.48 3.34 -13.46
CA ILE A 9 60.84 2.24 -14.38
C ILE A 9 62.01 1.42 -13.82
N LYS A 10 63.03 2.08 -13.25
CA LYS A 10 64.19 1.40 -12.65
C LYS A 10 63.79 0.54 -11.44
N LYS A 11 62.82 1.01 -10.64
CA LYS A 11 62.25 0.27 -9.50
C LYS A 11 61.37 -0.91 -9.93
N LEU A 12 60.63 -0.76 -11.04
CA LEU A 12 59.82 -1.81 -11.67
C LEU A 12 60.64 -2.92 -12.34
N SER A 13 61.90 -2.63 -12.71
CA SER A 13 62.82 -3.62 -13.27
C SER A 13 63.29 -4.67 -12.25
N ASN A 14 63.09 -4.40 -10.95
CA ASN A 14 63.43 -5.36 -9.90
C ASN A 14 62.42 -6.53 -9.88
N PRO A 15 62.86 -7.80 -10.03
CA PRO A 15 61.97 -8.95 -10.18
C PRO A 15 61.03 -9.16 -8.99
N ARG A 16 61.47 -8.81 -7.77
CA ARG A 16 60.62 -8.92 -6.56
C ARG A 16 59.48 -7.90 -6.56
N VAL A 17 59.76 -6.68 -7.01
CA VAL A 17 58.77 -5.59 -7.09
C VAL A 17 57.77 -5.87 -8.21
N ARG A 18 58.25 -6.33 -9.38
CA ARG A 18 57.39 -6.71 -10.51
C ARG A 18 56.43 -7.85 -10.17
N ARG A 19 56.88 -8.85 -9.39
CA ARG A 19 56.03 -9.97 -8.96
C ARG A 19 54.92 -9.51 -8.00
N ARG A 20 55.24 -8.68 -7.01
CA ARG A 20 54.25 -8.11 -6.07
C ARG A 20 53.25 -7.19 -6.76
N LEU A 21 53.72 -6.38 -7.71
CA LEU A 21 52.85 -5.49 -8.47
C LEU A 21 51.87 -6.26 -9.35
N LYS A 22 52.32 -7.34 -10.02
CA LYS A 22 51.42 -8.22 -10.78
C LYS A 22 50.31 -8.78 -9.91
N ILE A 23 50.66 -9.35 -8.74
CA ILE A 23 49.67 -9.91 -7.80
C ILE A 23 48.67 -8.84 -7.36
N GLY A 24 49.14 -7.64 -6.99
CA GLY A 24 48.26 -6.54 -6.59
C GLY A 24 47.28 -6.13 -7.70
N ILE A 25 47.78 -6.01 -8.94
CA ILE A 25 46.93 -5.69 -10.10
C ILE A 25 45.90 -6.80 -10.35
N THR A 26 46.29 -8.07 -10.24
CA THR A 26 45.37 -9.20 -10.45
C THR A 26 44.26 -9.24 -9.41
N VAL A 27 44.59 -9.01 -8.14
CA VAL A 27 43.60 -8.94 -7.05
C VAL A 27 42.64 -7.76 -7.26
N TYR A 28 43.16 -6.60 -7.64
CA TYR A 28 42.35 -5.41 -7.89
C TYR A 28 41.40 -5.59 -9.08
N ALA A 29 41.88 -6.21 -10.16
CA ALA A 29 41.04 -6.57 -11.31
C ALA A 29 39.94 -7.57 -10.92
N GLY A 30 40.27 -8.56 -10.07
CA GLY A 30 39.29 -9.52 -9.54
C GLY A 30 38.17 -8.85 -8.75
N MET A 31 38.50 -7.88 -7.88
CA MET A 31 37.48 -7.13 -7.13
C MET A 31 36.56 -6.29 -8.03
N ILE A 32 37.10 -5.67 -9.07
CA ILE A 32 36.30 -4.89 -10.03
C ILE A 32 35.31 -5.81 -10.76
N ILE A 33 35.76 -6.97 -11.23
CA ILE A 33 34.91 -7.95 -11.91
C ILE A 33 33.81 -8.45 -10.96
N LEU A 34 34.16 -8.76 -9.71
CA LEU A 34 33.18 -9.22 -8.72
C LEU A 34 32.10 -8.16 -8.45
N GLY A 35 32.50 -6.90 -8.28
CA GLY A 35 31.56 -5.79 -8.09
C GLY A 35 30.65 -5.55 -9.30
N LEU A 36 31.18 -5.70 -10.52
CA LEU A 36 30.38 -5.61 -11.75
C LEU A 36 29.34 -6.74 -11.82
N ILE A 37 29.72 -7.97 -11.49
CA ILE A 37 28.79 -9.11 -11.47
C ILE A 37 27.70 -8.88 -10.42
N SER A 38 28.05 -8.46 -9.20
CA SER A 38 27.07 -8.16 -8.16
C SER A 38 26.09 -7.07 -8.59
N LYS A 39 26.57 -6.01 -9.25
CA LYS A 39 25.70 -4.95 -9.79
C LYS A 39 24.76 -5.49 -10.86
N LEU A 40 25.27 -6.29 -11.79
CA LEU A 40 24.48 -6.86 -12.88
C LEU A 40 23.38 -7.79 -12.35
N VAL A 41 23.70 -8.63 -11.36
CA VAL A 41 22.72 -9.48 -10.67
C VAL A 41 21.70 -8.64 -9.89
N TYR A 42 22.13 -7.59 -9.21
CA TYR A 42 21.24 -6.67 -8.50
C TYR A 42 20.28 -5.96 -9.46
N ASP A 43 20.77 -5.44 -10.59
CA ASP A 43 19.98 -4.74 -11.59
C ASP A 43 18.98 -5.69 -12.28
N ILE A 44 19.38 -6.93 -12.63
CA ILE A 44 18.49 -7.95 -13.20
C ILE A 44 17.43 -8.38 -12.16
N GLY A 45 17.83 -8.63 -10.92
CA GLY A 45 16.92 -9.02 -9.84
C GLY A 45 15.92 -7.90 -9.51
N TYR A 46 16.39 -6.66 -9.49
CA TYR A 46 15.56 -5.48 -9.30
C TYR A 46 14.57 -5.28 -10.45
N PHE A 47 15.02 -5.43 -11.70
CA PHE A 47 14.16 -5.37 -12.88
C PHE A 47 13.10 -6.47 -12.88
N ASN A 48 13.47 -7.71 -12.50
CA ASN A 48 12.54 -8.84 -12.42
C ASN A 48 11.53 -8.67 -11.26
N ALA A 49 11.95 -8.10 -10.13
CA ALA A 49 11.04 -7.78 -9.04
C ALA A 49 10.06 -6.65 -9.43
N GLN A 50 10.55 -5.66 -10.18
CA GLN A 50 9.72 -4.55 -10.67
C GLN A 50 8.76 -5.00 -11.77
N SER A 51 9.18 -5.88 -12.69
CA SER A 51 8.29 -6.48 -13.69
C SER A 51 7.26 -7.38 -13.03
N LEU A 52 7.65 -8.24 -12.08
CA LEU A 52 6.69 -9.07 -11.33
C LEU A 52 5.67 -8.24 -10.55
N LYS A 53 6.08 -7.09 -9.98
CA LYS A 53 5.17 -6.15 -9.32
C LYS A 53 4.23 -5.48 -10.32
N ASN A 54 4.73 -5.11 -11.50
CA ASN A 54 3.93 -4.50 -12.55
C ASN A 54 2.97 -5.51 -13.19
N ASP A 55 3.38 -6.76 -13.40
CA ASP A 55 2.54 -7.83 -13.95
C ASP A 55 1.44 -8.22 -12.96
N LYS A 56 1.76 -8.32 -11.66
CA LYS A 56 0.72 -8.48 -10.61
C LYS A 56 -0.27 -7.31 -10.59
N ASN A 57 0.20 -6.09 -10.79
CA ASN A 57 -0.67 -4.91 -10.83
C ASN A 57 -1.44 -4.79 -12.15
N ALA A 58 -0.94 -5.34 -13.26
CA ALA A 58 -1.57 -5.31 -14.57
C ALA A 58 -2.64 -6.42 -14.73
N GLU A 59 -2.41 -7.61 -14.16
CA GLU A 59 -3.45 -8.65 -14.03
C GLU A 59 -4.56 -8.23 -13.07
N LEU A 60 -4.25 -7.39 -12.09
CA LEU A 60 -5.20 -6.76 -11.18
C LEU A 60 -5.76 -5.46 -11.76
N SER A 61 -6.32 -5.49 -12.98
CA SER A 61 -7.46 -4.61 -13.29
C SER A 61 -8.65 -5.06 -12.46
N ILE A 62 -8.55 -4.85 -11.15
CA ILE A 62 -9.65 -4.97 -10.21
C ILE A 62 -10.58 -3.85 -10.65
N THR A 63 -11.67 -4.21 -11.31
CA THR A 63 -12.86 -3.36 -11.26
C THR A 63 -13.21 -3.32 -9.79
N HIS A 64 -12.63 -2.38 -9.04
CA HIS A 64 -12.86 -2.26 -7.62
C HIS A 64 -14.36 -2.04 -7.48
N PRO A 65 -15.11 -2.94 -6.80
CA PRO A 65 -16.51 -2.67 -6.52
C PRO A 65 -16.54 -1.48 -5.57
N VAL A 66 -16.66 -0.28 -6.13
CA VAL A 66 -16.93 0.94 -5.40
C VAL A 66 -18.34 0.80 -4.85
N LEU A 67 -18.51 0.96 -3.55
CA LEU A 67 -19.82 0.96 -2.93
C LEU A 67 -20.56 2.22 -3.39
N THR A 68 -21.41 2.08 -4.40
CA THR A 68 -22.29 3.16 -4.86
C THR A 68 -23.47 3.32 -3.91
N MET A 69 -24.05 4.53 -3.88
CA MET A 69 -25.20 4.83 -3.03
C MET A 69 -26.40 3.89 -3.28
N GLU A 70 -26.63 3.50 -4.54
CA GLU A 70 -27.65 2.52 -4.90
C GLU A 70 -27.36 1.11 -4.34
N SER A 71 -26.09 0.68 -4.40
CA SER A 71 -25.68 -0.62 -3.86
C SER A 71 -25.77 -0.64 -2.33
N ALA A 72 -25.36 0.45 -1.67
CA ALA A 72 -25.56 0.65 -0.24
C ALA A 72 -27.04 0.62 0.13
N GLN A 73 -27.91 1.30 -0.63
CA GLN A 73 -29.36 1.29 -0.41
C GLN A 73 -29.93 -0.12 -0.53
N ARG A 74 -29.54 -0.88 -1.56
CA ARG A 74 -29.99 -2.29 -1.71
C ARG A 74 -29.54 -3.18 -0.57
N ILE A 75 -28.31 -3.01 -0.07
CA ILE A 75 -27.81 -3.73 1.09
C ILE A 75 -28.63 -3.36 2.34
N VAL A 76 -28.93 -2.07 2.52
CA VAL A 76 -29.71 -1.58 3.66
C VAL A 76 -31.16 -2.09 3.62
N SER A 77 -31.85 -1.90 2.51
CA SER A 77 -33.22 -2.38 2.34
C SER A 77 -33.30 -3.92 2.44
N GLY A 78 -32.33 -4.64 1.85
CA GLY A 78 -32.25 -6.09 1.94
C GLY A 78 -32.02 -6.60 3.38
N ALA A 79 -31.11 -5.96 4.12
CA ALA A 79 -30.82 -6.32 5.51
C ALA A 79 -32.00 -6.00 6.45
N LEU A 80 -32.70 -4.89 6.22
CA LEU A 80 -33.88 -4.50 6.99
C LEU A 80 -35.19 -5.19 6.54
N LYS A 81 -35.13 -6.01 5.48
CA LYS A 81 -36.30 -6.63 4.84
C LYS A 81 -37.36 -5.61 4.44
N GLU A 82 -36.91 -4.45 3.97
CA GLU A 82 -37.76 -3.38 3.44
C GLU A 82 -37.92 -3.52 1.92
N ASP A 83 -38.97 -2.92 1.37
CA ASP A 83 -39.16 -2.84 -0.07
C ASP A 83 -38.08 -1.92 -0.68
N PRO A 84 -37.24 -2.40 -1.61
CA PRO A 84 -36.20 -1.59 -2.25
C PRO A 84 -36.76 -0.48 -3.15
N THR A 85 -38.04 -0.53 -3.55
CA THR A 85 -38.69 0.51 -4.36
C THR A 85 -39.30 1.63 -3.53
N ASN A 86 -39.58 1.37 -2.24
CA ASN A 86 -40.06 2.37 -1.29
C ASN A 86 -39.52 2.08 0.14
N PRO A 87 -38.21 2.24 0.35
CA PRO A 87 -37.60 1.93 1.64
C PRO A 87 -37.96 2.99 2.67
N LYS A 88 -38.23 2.58 3.91
CA LYS A 88 -38.45 3.48 5.05
C LYS A 88 -37.13 4.06 5.56
N THR A 89 -36.05 3.30 5.38
CA THR A 89 -34.69 3.66 5.77
C THR A 89 -33.87 3.97 4.52
N ILE A 90 -33.40 5.21 4.41
CA ILE A 90 -32.67 5.72 3.25
C ILE A 90 -31.20 5.90 3.61
N VAL A 91 -30.29 5.53 2.72
CA VAL A 91 -28.87 5.87 2.83
C VAL A 91 -28.72 7.34 2.45
N ASP A 92 -28.35 8.18 3.42
CA ASP A 92 -28.16 9.62 3.26
C ASP A 92 -26.74 9.93 2.76
N GLN A 93 -25.74 9.17 3.21
CA GLN A 93 -24.35 9.38 2.80
C GLN A 93 -23.50 8.11 2.90
N VAL A 94 -22.51 7.97 2.01
CA VAL A 94 -21.40 7.02 2.13
C VAL A 94 -20.14 7.84 2.44
N ILE A 95 -19.55 7.67 3.62
CA ILE A 95 -18.42 8.49 4.11
C ILE A 95 -17.07 7.88 3.68
N ASN A 96 -16.94 6.56 3.78
CA ASN A 96 -15.73 5.82 3.44
C ASN A 96 -16.14 4.62 2.61
N ASP A 97 -15.52 4.40 1.46
CA ASP A 97 -15.85 3.33 0.50
C ASP A 97 -14.77 2.24 0.42
N ASN A 98 -14.00 2.06 1.51
CA ASN A 98 -13.00 1.00 1.54
C ASN A 98 -13.66 -0.38 1.30
N GLN A 99 -13.07 -1.20 0.43
CA GLN A 99 -13.60 -2.48 -0.03
C GLN A 99 -14.02 -3.45 1.09
N LYS A 100 -13.44 -3.30 2.29
CA LYS A 100 -13.69 -4.17 3.44
C LYS A 100 -14.62 -3.56 4.48
N LEU A 101 -14.68 -2.23 4.57
CA LEU A 101 -15.44 -1.50 5.58
C LEU A 101 -15.88 -0.17 4.98
N SER A 102 -17.18 -0.01 4.78
CA SER A 102 -17.77 1.26 4.43
C SER A 102 -18.59 1.82 5.57
N THR A 103 -18.41 3.11 5.86
CA THR A 103 -19.26 3.83 6.80
C THR A 103 -20.39 4.50 6.04
N ILE A 104 -21.61 4.26 6.45
CA ILE A 104 -22.80 4.88 5.86
C ILE A 104 -23.61 5.62 6.94
N ILE A 105 -24.23 6.72 6.53
CA ILE A 105 -25.27 7.39 7.31
C ILE A 105 -26.60 6.94 6.74
N ILE A 106 -27.46 6.38 7.60
CA ILE A 106 -28.83 6.02 7.26
C ILE A 106 -29.79 6.98 7.96
N GLU A 107 -30.88 7.33 7.29
CA GLU A 107 -31.95 8.13 7.83
C GLU A 107 -33.25 7.31 7.84
N ASN A 108 -33.93 7.30 8.98
CA ASN A 108 -35.28 6.75 9.09
C ASN A 108 -36.13 7.76 9.87
N ASN A 109 -37.23 8.21 9.27
CA ASN A 109 -38.16 9.14 9.90
C ASN A 109 -37.48 10.40 10.50
N LYS A 110 -36.57 11.02 9.74
CA LYS A 110 -35.75 12.19 10.13
C LYS A 110 -34.71 11.94 11.23
N LEU A 111 -34.55 10.69 11.68
CA LEU A 111 -33.50 10.29 12.61
C LEU A 111 -32.33 9.70 11.81
N LYS A 112 -31.18 10.36 11.91
CA LYS A 112 -29.93 9.90 11.29
C LYS A 112 -29.19 8.96 12.24
N LYS A 113 -28.67 7.86 11.72
CA LYS A 113 -27.85 6.88 12.45
C LYS A 113 -26.66 6.46 11.60
N ILE A 114 -25.56 6.10 12.26
CA ILE A 114 -24.40 5.50 11.59
C ILE A 114 -24.60 4.00 11.49
N ALA A 115 -24.32 3.46 10.31
CA ALA A 115 -24.23 2.02 10.08
C ALA A 115 -22.95 1.68 9.31
N TRP A 116 -22.55 0.41 9.40
CA TRP A 116 -21.32 -0.07 8.80
C TRP A 116 -21.65 -1.19 7.82
N ILE A 117 -21.06 -1.13 6.63
CA ILE A 117 -21.09 -2.24 5.69
C ILE A 117 -19.71 -2.91 5.73
N ILE A 118 -19.66 -4.12 6.27
CA ILE A 118 -18.44 -4.95 6.31
C ILE A 118 -18.68 -6.14 5.39
N ASP A 119 -17.81 -6.35 4.42
CA ASP A 119 -17.93 -7.44 3.44
C ASP A 119 -19.35 -7.56 2.84
N MET A 120 -19.94 -6.42 2.41
CA MET A 120 -21.29 -6.31 1.84
C MET A 120 -22.44 -6.72 2.79
N ARG A 121 -22.19 -6.80 4.09
CA ARG A 121 -23.20 -7.08 5.12
C ARG A 121 -23.37 -5.86 6.00
N LEU A 122 -24.63 -5.55 6.30
CA LEU A 122 -24.97 -4.44 7.17
C LEU A 122 -24.81 -4.83 8.65
N PHE A 123 -24.08 -4.01 9.38
CA PHE A 123 -23.95 -4.09 10.83
C PHE A 123 -24.55 -2.83 11.45
N PHE A 124 -25.47 -3.03 12.39
CA PHE A 124 -26.14 -1.95 13.11
C PHE A 124 -25.42 -1.63 14.42
N THR A 125 -25.23 -0.32 14.63
CA THR A 125 -25.05 0.39 15.90
C THR A 125 -24.36 -0.41 17.02
N GLY A 126 -23.03 -0.33 17.01
CA GLY A 126 -22.16 -0.56 18.16
C GLY A 126 -21.00 0.43 18.09
N ASP A 127 -20.31 0.62 19.20
CA ASP A 127 -19.08 1.42 19.20
C ASP A 127 -18.01 0.69 18.38
N LEU A 128 -17.55 1.31 17.30
CA LEU A 128 -16.45 0.78 16.51
C LEU A 128 -15.16 1.31 17.11
N PHE A 129 -14.36 0.43 17.70
CA PHE A 129 -13.09 0.80 18.27
C PHE A 129 -11.96 0.60 17.27
N ASN A 130 -11.02 1.55 17.21
CA ASN A 130 -9.75 1.32 16.53
C ASN A 130 -8.83 0.42 17.36
N ASN A 131 -7.66 0.06 16.82
CA ASN A 131 -6.68 -0.80 17.50
C ASN A 131 -6.13 -0.20 18.81
N GLU A 132 -6.32 1.10 19.03
CA GLU A 132 -5.90 1.83 20.23
C GLU A 132 -7.06 2.01 21.23
N GLY A 133 -8.25 1.50 20.92
CA GLY A 133 -9.43 1.58 21.79
C GLY A 133 -10.26 2.87 21.64
N TYR A 134 -10.00 3.71 20.64
CA TYR A 134 -10.81 4.91 20.38
C TYR A 134 -12.11 4.59 19.66
N ASN A 135 -13.21 5.18 20.14
CA ASN A 135 -14.53 5.05 19.54
C ASN A 135 -14.64 5.91 18.26
N LEU A 136 -14.53 5.26 17.11
CA LEU A 136 -14.67 5.87 15.80
C LEU A 136 -16.12 6.27 15.52
N THR A 137 -17.11 5.59 16.11
CA THR A 137 -18.53 5.93 15.95
C THR A 137 -18.82 7.32 16.53
N GLU A 138 -18.35 7.57 17.76
CA GLU A 138 -18.54 8.86 18.45
C GLU A 138 -17.85 10.02 17.73
N GLY A 139 -16.63 9.81 17.22
CA GLY A 139 -15.92 10.83 16.44
C GLY A 139 -16.67 11.24 15.17
N ILE A 140 -17.26 10.28 14.46
CA ILE A 140 -18.02 10.55 13.23
C ILE A 140 -19.39 11.17 13.58
N GLU A 141 -20.05 10.73 14.65
CA GLU A 141 -21.29 11.34 15.14
C GLU A 141 -21.09 12.84 15.42
N HIS A 142 -20.02 13.20 16.13
CA HIS A 142 -19.67 14.59 16.40
C HIS A 142 -19.35 15.39 15.13
N GLN A 143 -18.60 14.82 14.18
CA GLN A 143 -18.26 15.48 12.93
C GLN A 143 -19.51 15.80 12.09
N HIS A 144 -20.53 14.95 12.16
CA HIS A 144 -21.76 15.08 11.38
C HIS A 144 -22.95 15.64 12.18
N ASN A 145 -22.71 16.17 13.40
CA ASN A 145 -23.73 16.69 14.30
C ASN A 145 -24.90 15.71 14.53
N ILE A 146 -24.60 14.42 14.57
CA ILE A 146 -25.56 13.37 14.89
C ILE A 146 -25.56 13.21 16.42
N ASN A 147 -26.61 13.70 17.07
CA ASN A 147 -26.78 13.45 18.49
C ASN A 147 -27.34 12.04 18.69
N ARG A 148 -26.71 11.26 19.58
CA ARG A 148 -27.39 10.12 20.21
C ARG A 148 -28.55 10.69 21.02
N GLY A 149 -29.71 10.80 20.38
CA GLY A 149 -30.94 10.99 21.11
C GLY A 149 -31.06 9.81 22.06
N ASP A 150 -31.00 10.08 23.36
CA ASP A 150 -31.26 9.09 24.41
C ASP A 150 -32.54 8.35 24.05
N HIS A 151 -32.41 7.03 23.87
CA HIS A 151 -33.53 6.11 23.77
C HIS A 151 -34.16 5.91 25.15
#